data_AF-A0A0N4ZST1-F1
#
_entry.id   AF-A0A0N4ZST1-F1
#
_cell.length_a   1.000
_cell.length_b   1.000
_cell.length_c   1.000
_cell.angle_alpha   90.00
_cell.angle_beta   90.00
_cell.angle_gamma   90.00
#
_symmetry.space_group_name_H-M   'P 1'
#
loop_
_entity.id
_entity.type
_entity.pdbx_description
1 polymer ?
#
loop_
_entity_poly.entity_id
_entity_poly.type
_entity_poly.pdbx_seq_one_letter_code
_entity_poly.pdbx_strand_id
1 'polypeptide(L)'
;MSGESDEQNEIKEENVNDEEIFKLKVELKSLKIEKERITESSRKLKAVTIKLKEKLEEKTKAFDELTKEIEILKNSVKEKEEHHRENSADLNDKLINAEKEQRESKEIIDKLYKQLEESNLRSDKIKSDYDKLKEEYENYKNKVDYLWKQKKDDVRESSSHNNDIGEMVNIIRLQNTKITELEGEKNSLEAELGLFNESYKKLKNEFTKEKQEGVKKFLEIEEDFERKLKDKQKYFDDERNSYQQSLLEVNNNNQLLQKQIDNYQKQIAALENQLSTATLLQSSVNRQSFDVDVKLRSHSPEVKSILLPKFEPAFNIRSNIETEMFLNSVEDFSVDDTTSPPIDGNDKFNLRTLLNDNSEDLTEVDPFNLDKWRGVSTEEEITLEHYEEALLKIKHFESLLKDSEIWNSQLEEQVKFLKGELRRLTNNEERMQHLKNIEYVKDVIIKFFKDEKVENERKQLIPIMKTLLKLSNDEVDVLESFASKHALNNTSTTTSDWGSYFKSFTGS
;
A
#
# COMPACT_ATOMS: atom_id res chain seq x y z
N MET A 1 -71.96 -96.18 -22.58
CA MET A 1 -71.14 -95.47 -21.56
C MET A 1 -69.91 -94.85 -22.22
N SER A 2 -70.09 -93.92 -23.15
CA SER A 2 -68.96 -93.29 -23.87
C SER A 2 -69.23 -91.83 -24.26
N GLY A 3 -70.21 -91.18 -23.60
CA GLY A 3 -70.58 -89.78 -23.90
C GLY A 3 -70.29 -88.78 -22.78
N GLU A 4 -69.87 -89.24 -21.58
CA GLU A 4 -69.60 -88.37 -20.41
C GLU A 4 -68.10 -88.10 -20.18
N SER A 5 -67.19 -88.71 -20.95
CA SER A 5 -65.74 -88.49 -20.81
C SER A 5 -65.21 -87.36 -21.69
N ASP A 6 -65.87 -87.06 -22.81
CA ASP A 6 -65.39 -86.04 -23.76
C ASP A 6 -65.79 -84.63 -23.29
N GLU A 7 -66.99 -84.45 -22.73
CA GLU A 7 -67.42 -83.18 -22.11
C GLU A 7 -66.56 -82.78 -20.89
N GLN A 8 -66.05 -83.75 -20.10
CA GLN A 8 -65.19 -83.44 -18.95
C GLN A 8 -63.73 -83.17 -19.30
N ASN A 9 -63.26 -83.61 -20.47
CA ASN A 9 -61.92 -83.26 -20.98
C ASN A 9 -61.94 -81.91 -21.70
N GLU A 10 -63.02 -81.59 -22.43
CA GLU A 10 -63.18 -80.31 -23.10
C GLU A 10 -63.30 -79.16 -22.09
N ILE A 11 -64.06 -79.34 -20.99
CA ILE A 11 -64.17 -78.34 -19.90
C ILE A 11 -62.84 -78.17 -19.11
N LYS A 12 -61.99 -79.20 -19.07
CA LYS A 12 -60.66 -79.11 -18.42
C LYS A 12 -59.62 -78.46 -19.32
N GLU A 13 -59.63 -78.73 -20.63
CA GLU A 13 -58.78 -78.02 -21.60
C GLU A 13 -59.19 -76.55 -21.74
N GLU A 14 -60.48 -76.24 -21.67
CA GLU A 14 -61.00 -74.86 -21.72
C GLU A 14 -60.62 -74.07 -20.45
N ASN A 15 -60.70 -74.69 -19.26
CA ASN A 15 -60.22 -74.07 -18.00
C ASN A 15 -58.70 -73.88 -17.92
N VAL A 16 -57.91 -74.83 -18.45
CA VAL A 16 -56.44 -74.70 -18.49
C VAL A 16 -56.01 -73.61 -19.48
N ASN A 17 -56.68 -73.52 -20.64
CA ASN A 17 -56.50 -72.41 -21.57
C ASN A 17 -56.90 -71.07 -20.95
N ASP A 18 -57.99 -71.00 -20.20
CA ASP A 18 -58.42 -69.78 -19.54
C ASP A 18 -57.46 -69.33 -18.43
N GLU A 19 -56.86 -70.26 -17.67
CA GLU A 19 -55.81 -69.95 -16.69
C GLU A 19 -54.51 -69.45 -17.35
N GLU A 20 -54.08 -70.06 -18.46
CA GLU A 20 -52.92 -69.59 -19.24
C GLU A 20 -53.19 -68.23 -19.88
N ILE A 21 -54.37 -68.02 -20.45
CA ILE A 21 -54.81 -66.72 -20.99
C ILE A 21 -54.83 -65.67 -19.88
N PHE A 22 -55.30 -66.02 -18.68
CA PHE A 22 -55.31 -65.10 -17.54
C PHE A 22 -53.89 -64.75 -17.09
N LYS A 23 -52.98 -65.72 -16.97
CA LYS A 23 -51.56 -65.48 -16.67
C LYS A 23 -50.90 -64.57 -17.70
N LEU A 24 -51.07 -64.86 -18.98
CA LEU A 24 -50.55 -64.03 -20.08
C LEU A 24 -51.13 -62.62 -20.02
N LYS A 25 -52.41 -62.45 -19.65
CA LYS A 25 -53.05 -61.13 -19.53
C LYS A 25 -52.53 -60.34 -18.32
N VAL A 26 -52.22 -61.01 -17.21
CA VAL A 26 -51.55 -60.41 -16.05
C VAL A 26 -50.12 -60.00 -16.40
N GLU A 27 -49.38 -60.86 -17.08
CA GLU A 27 -48.01 -60.58 -17.53
C GLU A 27 -47.95 -59.45 -18.58
N LEU A 28 -48.93 -59.38 -19.49
CA LEU A 28 -49.05 -58.30 -20.46
C LEU A 28 -49.38 -56.97 -19.76
N LYS A 29 -50.20 -56.99 -18.70
CA LYS A 29 -50.46 -55.81 -17.85
C LYS A 29 -49.21 -55.37 -17.09
N SER A 30 -48.45 -56.29 -16.48
CA SER A 30 -47.20 -55.94 -15.79
C SER A 30 -46.15 -55.41 -16.75
N LEU A 31 -46.01 -56.03 -17.94
CA LEU A 31 -45.13 -55.54 -19.00
C LEU A 31 -45.56 -54.16 -19.53
N LYS A 32 -46.87 -53.88 -19.60
CA LYS A 32 -47.37 -52.56 -19.97
C LYS A 32 -46.98 -51.49 -18.95
N ILE A 33 -47.12 -51.79 -17.65
CA ILE A 33 -46.72 -50.88 -16.56
C ILE A 33 -45.20 -50.68 -16.56
N GLU A 34 -44.41 -51.75 -16.76
CA GLU A 34 -42.95 -51.69 -16.86
C GLU A 34 -42.53 -50.82 -18.06
N LYS A 35 -43.14 -51.03 -19.23
CA LYS A 35 -42.90 -50.21 -20.43
C LYS A 35 -43.22 -48.74 -20.17
N GLU A 36 -44.34 -48.45 -19.53
CA GLU A 36 -44.74 -47.09 -19.18
C GLU A 36 -43.73 -46.45 -18.21
N ARG A 37 -43.29 -47.17 -17.18
CA ARG A 37 -42.23 -46.76 -16.26
C ARG A 37 -40.90 -46.46 -16.96
N ILE A 38 -40.49 -47.32 -17.90
CA ILE A 38 -39.27 -47.12 -18.70
C ILE A 38 -39.41 -45.91 -19.62
N THR A 39 -40.57 -45.73 -20.26
CA THR A 39 -40.80 -44.54 -21.11
C THR A 39 -40.79 -43.25 -20.31
N GLU A 40 -41.36 -43.25 -19.11
CA GLU A 40 -41.36 -42.10 -18.21
C GLU A 40 -39.95 -41.81 -17.68
N SER A 41 -39.19 -42.84 -17.32
CA SER A 41 -37.77 -42.75 -16.97
C SER A 41 -36.94 -42.18 -18.14
N SER A 42 -37.19 -42.65 -19.37
CA SER A 42 -36.52 -42.15 -20.58
C SER A 42 -36.84 -40.67 -20.85
N ARG A 43 -38.11 -40.24 -20.65
CA ARG A 43 -38.49 -38.82 -20.74
C ARG A 43 -37.77 -37.97 -19.71
N LYS A 44 -37.73 -38.42 -18.45
CA LYS A 44 -37.00 -37.73 -17.36
C LYS A 44 -35.51 -37.62 -17.66
N LEU A 45 -34.89 -38.71 -18.11
CA LEU A 45 -33.47 -38.71 -18.53
C LEU A 45 -33.22 -37.73 -19.68
N LYS A 46 -34.05 -37.73 -20.72
CA LYS A 46 -33.93 -36.76 -21.83
C LYS A 46 -34.07 -35.31 -21.34
N ALA A 47 -35.02 -35.04 -20.46
CA ALA A 47 -35.19 -33.70 -19.88
C ALA A 47 -33.96 -33.27 -19.06
N VAL A 48 -33.36 -34.19 -18.29
CA VAL A 48 -32.11 -33.93 -17.57
C VAL A 48 -30.94 -33.70 -18.54
N THR A 49 -30.82 -34.50 -19.60
CA THR A 49 -29.78 -34.33 -20.63
C THR A 49 -29.89 -32.97 -21.32
N ILE A 50 -31.10 -32.51 -21.65
CA ILE A 50 -31.31 -31.19 -22.25
C ILE A 50 -30.88 -30.09 -21.28
N LYS A 51 -31.31 -30.15 -20.01
CA LYS A 51 -30.91 -29.17 -18.98
C LYS A 51 -29.40 -29.14 -18.75
N LEU A 52 -28.74 -30.30 -18.76
CA LEU A 52 -27.28 -30.39 -18.63
C LEU A 52 -26.58 -29.81 -19.85
N LYS A 53 -27.11 -30.04 -21.06
CA LYS A 53 -26.57 -29.47 -22.29
C LYS A 53 -26.69 -27.95 -22.31
N GLU A 54 -27.84 -27.41 -21.89
CA GLU A 54 -28.08 -25.98 -21.77
C GLU A 54 -27.12 -25.32 -20.77
N LYS A 55 -26.97 -25.92 -19.58
CA LYS A 55 -25.97 -25.47 -18.60
C LYS A 55 -24.54 -25.55 -19.12
N LEU A 56 -24.22 -26.57 -19.93
CA LEU A 56 -22.90 -26.69 -20.55
C LEU A 56 -22.67 -25.56 -21.56
N GLU A 57 -23.66 -25.26 -22.40
CA GLU A 57 -23.61 -24.17 -23.37
C GLU A 57 -23.44 -22.80 -22.70
N GLU A 58 -24.18 -22.54 -21.62
CA GLU A 58 -24.03 -21.33 -20.80
C GLU A 58 -22.61 -21.23 -20.20
N LYS A 59 -22.06 -22.33 -19.68
CA LYS A 59 -20.69 -22.35 -19.15
C LYS A 59 -19.64 -22.13 -20.22
N THR A 60 -19.83 -22.65 -21.43
CA THR A 60 -18.93 -22.40 -22.56
C THR A 60 -18.95 -20.92 -22.96
N LYS A 61 -20.13 -20.29 -23.04
CA LYS A 61 -20.25 -18.86 -23.34
C LYS A 61 -19.57 -17.98 -22.29
N ALA A 62 -19.81 -18.26 -21.00
CA ALA A 62 -19.16 -17.55 -19.91
C ALA A 62 -17.63 -17.72 -19.95
N PHE A 63 -17.14 -18.90 -20.33
CA PHE A 63 -15.71 -19.14 -20.52
C PHE A 63 -15.14 -18.33 -21.70
N ASP A 64 -15.84 -18.25 -22.83
CA ASP A 64 -15.41 -17.46 -23.98
C ASP A 64 -15.39 -15.95 -23.68
N GLU A 65 -16.36 -15.45 -22.92
CA GLU A 65 -16.40 -14.06 -22.45
C GLU A 65 -15.23 -13.76 -21.51
N LEU A 66 -14.98 -14.63 -20.53
CA LEU A 66 -13.86 -14.48 -19.59
C LEU A 66 -12.51 -14.58 -20.33
N THR A 67 -12.40 -15.42 -21.36
CA THR A 67 -11.19 -15.52 -22.18
C THR A 67 -10.94 -14.23 -22.96
N LYS A 68 -11.98 -13.59 -23.50
CA LYS A 68 -11.87 -12.28 -24.18
C LYS A 68 -11.46 -11.18 -23.20
N GLU A 69 -12.02 -11.17 -22.00
CA GLU A 69 -11.67 -10.19 -20.97
C GLU A 69 -10.20 -10.34 -20.54
N ILE A 70 -9.73 -11.58 -20.36
CA ILE A 70 -8.30 -11.86 -20.11
C ILE A 70 -7.42 -11.33 -21.25
N GLU A 71 -7.81 -11.50 -22.52
CA GLU A 71 -7.07 -11.01 -23.67
C GLU A 71 -6.97 -9.46 -23.66
N ILE A 72 -8.07 -8.77 -23.37
CA ILE A 72 -8.12 -7.30 -23.26
C ILE A 72 -7.22 -6.82 -22.11
N LEU A 73 -7.37 -7.42 -20.93
CA LEU A 73 -6.54 -7.08 -19.76
C LEU A 73 -5.06 -7.32 -20.04
N LYS A 74 -4.71 -8.42 -20.71
CA LYS A 74 -3.33 -8.72 -21.10
C LYS A 74 -2.75 -7.69 -22.05
N ASN A 75 -3.53 -7.18 -23.00
CA ASN A 75 -3.07 -6.13 -23.91
C ASN A 75 -2.92 -4.79 -23.17
N SER A 76 -3.85 -4.44 -22.28
CA SER A 76 -3.73 -3.23 -21.46
C SER A 76 -2.50 -3.27 -20.53
N VAL A 77 -2.18 -4.43 -19.96
CA VAL A 77 -0.96 -4.60 -19.15
C VAL A 77 0.30 -4.39 -20.00
N LYS A 78 0.37 -4.97 -21.20
CA LYS A 78 1.51 -4.77 -22.10
C LYS A 78 1.72 -3.31 -22.49
N GLU A 79 0.64 -2.60 -22.80
CA GLU A 79 0.69 -1.17 -23.16
C GLU A 79 1.20 -0.33 -21.98
N LYS A 80 0.73 -0.60 -20.75
CA LYS A 80 1.24 0.05 -19.54
C LYS A 80 2.72 -0.28 -19.27
N GLU A 81 3.14 -1.52 -19.48
CA GLU A 81 4.55 -1.93 -19.33
C GLU A 81 5.46 -1.22 -20.34
N GLU A 82 5.01 -1.03 -21.58
CA GLU A 82 5.74 -0.31 -22.61
C GLU A 82 5.87 1.18 -22.27
N HIS A 83 4.77 1.83 -21.89
CA HIS A 83 4.81 3.22 -21.41
C HIS A 83 5.69 3.41 -20.17
N HIS A 84 5.66 2.47 -19.21
CA HIS A 84 6.56 2.52 -18.06
C HIS A 84 8.03 2.37 -18.48
N ARG A 85 8.33 1.54 -19.49
CA ARG A 85 9.68 1.34 -20.01
C ARG A 85 10.19 2.60 -20.71
N GLU A 86 9.36 3.23 -21.54
CA GLU A 86 9.68 4.49 -22.21
C GLU A 86 9.92 5.61 -21.19
N ASN A 87 8.99 5.82 -20.25
CA ASN A 87 9.15 6.83 -19.21
C ASN A 87 10.39 6.58 -18.31
N SER A 88 10.72 5.31 -18.05
CA SER A 88 11.94 4.96 -17.33
C SER A 88 13.22 5.28 -18.13
N ALA A 89 13.18 5.14 -19.46
CA ALA A 89 14.31 5.51 -20.31
C ALA A 89 14.49 7.05 -20.33
N ASP A 90 13.40 7.80 -20.51
CA ASP A 90 13.43 9.27 -20.50
C ASP A 90 13.92 9.85 -19.16
N LEU A 91 13.48 9.27 -18.03
CA LEU A 91 13.96 9.66 -16.71
C LEU A 91 15.45 9.37 -16.53
N ASN A 92 15.92 8.23 -17.06
CA ASN A 92 17.33 7.88 -17.01
C ASN A 92 18.20 8.83 -17.84
N ASP A 93 17.73 9.23 -19.03
CA ASP A 93 18.44 10.19 -19.87
C ASP A 93 18.49 11.59 -19.24
N LYS A 94 17.38 12.04 -18.63
CA LYS A 94 17.35 13.28 -17.84
C LYS A 94 18.30 13.23 -16.64
N LEU A 95 18.39 12.08 -15.97
CA LEU A 95 19.33 11.88 -14.86
C LEU A 95 20.78 12.00 -15.34
N ILE A 96 21.13 11.34 -16.45
CA ILE A 96 22.48 11.40 -17.03
C ILE A 96 22.85 12.85 -17.40
N ASN A 97 21.92 13.61 -17.99
CA ASN A 97 22.14 15.01 -18.34
C ASN A 97 22.33 15.88 -17.09
N ALA A 98 21.49 15.73 -16.06
CA ALA A 98 21.62 16.45 -14.81
C ALA A 98 22.96 16.13 -14.10
N GLU A 99 23.40 14.88 -14.10
CA GLU A 99 24.71 14.48 -13.56
C GLU A 99 25.88 15.10 -14.33
N LYS A 100 25.73 15.27 -15.64
CA LYS A 100 26.73 15.95 -16.48
C LYS A 100 26.81 17.43 -16.14
N GLU A 101 25.68 18.14 -16.08
CA GLU A 101 25.62 19.56 -15.69
C GLU A 101 26.16 19.80 -14.27
N GLN A 102 25.86 18.88 -13.34
CA GLN A 102 26.40 18.94 -11.98
C GLN A 102 27.93 18.79 -11.97
N ARG A 103 28.48 17.89 -12.80
CA ARG A 103 29.93 17.71 -12.93
C ARG A 103 30.59 18.97 -13.51
N GLU A 104 30.01 19.56 -14.56
CA GLU A 104 30.51 20.80 -15.16
C GLU A 104 30.46 21.98 -14.17
N SER A 105 29.36 22.11 -13.43
CA SER A 105 29.22 23.12 -12.37
C SER A 105 30.27 22.95 -11.28
N LYS A 106 30.54 21.71 -10.86
CA LYS A 106 31.58 21.41 -9.87
C LYS A 106 32.98 21.79 -10.38
N GLU A 107 33.29 21.52 -11.64
CA GLU A 107 34.56 21.94 -12.23
C GLU A 107 34.72 23.46 -12.30
N ILE A 108 33.65 24.20 -12.57
CA ILE A 108 33.65 25.67 -12.54
C ILE A 108 33.89 26.17 -11.11
N ILE A 109 33.20 25.59 -10.13
CA ILE A 109 33.38 25.92 -8.71
C ILE A 109 34.83 25.68 -8.28
N ASP A 110 35.42 24.54 -8.64
CA ASP A 110 36.82 24.24 -8.31
C ASP A 110 37.81 25.22 -8.98
N LYS A 111 37.53 25.67 -10.21
CA LYS A 111 38.32 26.70 -10.89
C LYS A 111 38.20 28.06 -10.18
N LEU A 112 37.00 28.46 -9.77
CA LEU A 112 36.77 29.72 -9.05
C LEU A 112 37.43 29.70 -7.66
N TYR A 113 37.37 28.57 -6.94
CA TYR A 113 38.07 28.42 -5.67
C TYR A 113 39.59 28.57 -5.83
N LYS A 114 40.19 27.96 -6.86
CA LYS A 114 41.62 28.14 -7.15
C LYS A 114 41.97 29.60 -7.46
N GLN A 115 41.16 30.28 -8.28
CA GLN A 115 41.36 31.70 -8.59
C GLN A 115 41.23 32.60 -7.35
N LEU A 116 40.27 32.30 -6.47
CA LEU A 116 40.09 33.02 -5.21
C LEU A 116 41.31 32.84 -4.29
N GLU A 117 41.82 31.62 -4.19
CA GLU A 117 43.00 31.32 -3.38
C GLU A 117 44.27 31.98 -3.93
N GLU A 118 44.46 31.98 -5.25
CA GLU A 118 45.53 32.74 -5.90
C GLU A 118 45.43 34.25 -5.65
N SER A 119 44.22 34.81 -5.69
CA SER A 119 43.98 36.23 -5.40
C SER A 119 44.27 36.59 -3.95
N ASN A 120 43.86 35.73 -3.01
CA ASN A 120 44.18 35.89 -1.58
C ASN A 120 45.69 35.85 -1.34
N LEU A 121 46.40 34.88 -1.92
CA LEU A 121 47.86 34.80 -1.82
C LEU A 121 48.56 36.03 -2.40
N ARG A 122 48.03 36.62 -3.47
CA ARG A 122 48.55 37.89 -4.03
C ARG A 122 48.29 39.06 -3.08
N SER A 123 47.08 39.14 -2.52
CA SER A 123 46.72 40.16 -1.53
C SER A 123 47.64 40.11 -0.30
N ASP A 124 47.91 38.92 0.22
CA ASP A 124 48.81 38.73 1.37
C ASP A 124 50.25 39.15 1.07
N LYS A 125 50.75 38.87 -0.13
CA LYS A 125 52.07 39.35 -0.59
C LYS A 125 52.12 40.87 -0.65
N ILE A 126 51.14 41.50 -1.30
CA ILE A 126 51.04 42.96 -1.41
C ILE A 126 50.97 43.59 -0.02
N LYS A 127 50.21 42.99 0.90
CA LYS A 127 50.11 43.47 2.29
C LYS A 127 51.45 43.37 3.03
N SER A 128 52.18 42.27 2.87
CA SER A 128 53.52 42.11 3.43
C SER A 128 54.50 43.15 2.89
N ASP A 129 54.47 43.42 1.58
CA ASP A 129 55.33 44.41 0.95
C ASP A 129 54.95 45.85 1.35
N TYR A 130 53.66 46.12 1.55
CA TYR A 130 53.18 47.38 2.13
C TYR A 130 53.71 47.58 3.56
N ASP A 131 53.66 46.55 4.40
CA ASP A 131 54.15 46.62 5.77
C ASP A 131 55.66 46.89 5.83
N LYS A 132 56.45 46.27 4.93
CA LYS A 132 57.90 46.56 4.80
C LYS A 132 58.14 48.01 4.36
N LEU A 133 57.43 48.48 3.34
CA LEU A 133 57.60 49.84 2.83
C LEU A 133 57.19 50.88 3.88
N LYS A 134 56.18 50.57 4.68
CA LYS A 134 55.76 51.39 5.82
C LYS A 134 56.85 51.46 6.89
N GLU A 135 57.50 50.35 7.22
CA GLU A 135 58.64 50.32 8.15
C GLU A 135 59.83 51.14 7.60
N GLU A 136 60.16 50.98 6.31
CA GLU A 136 61.17 51.79 5.64
C GLU A 136 60.83 53.29 5.70
N TYR A 137 59.58 53.66 5.43
CA TYR A 137 59.10 55.04 5.49
C TYR A 137 59.26 55.64 6.90
N GLU A 138 58.84 54.93 7.94
CA GLU A 138 59.02 55.40 9.32
C GLU A 138 60.52 55.53 9.69
N ASN A 139 61.37 54.61 9.21
CA ASN A 139 62.81 54.71 9.38
C ASN A 139 63.39 55.96 8.66
N TYR A 140 62.96 56.24 7.44
CA TYR A 140 63.36 57.45 6.71
C TYR A 140 62.90 58.72 7.42
N LYS A 141 61.65 58.75 7.89
CA LYS A 141 61.10 59.88 8.65
C LYS A 141 61.90 60.15 9.93
N ASN A 142 62.19 59.11 10.72
CA ASN A 142 63.04 59.21 11.91
C ASN A 142 64.45 59.74 11.58
N LYS A 143 65.03 59.31 10.45
CA LYS A 143 66.33 59.78 9.98
C LYS A 143 66.29 61.24 9.54
N VAL A 144 65.22 61.67 8.85
CA VAL A 144 65.00 63.07 8.48
C VAL A 144 64.83 63.93 9.72
N ASP A 145 64.02 63.51 10.70
CA ASP A 145 63.84 64.25 11.96
C ASP A 145 65.16 64.40 12.72
N TYR A 146 66.01 63.36 12.71
CA TYR A 146 67.36 63.42 13.27
C TYR A 146 68.25 64.42 12.53
N LEU A 147 68.29 64.37 11.20
CA LEU A 147 69.08 65.29 10.37
C LEU A 147 68.57 66.72 10.46
N TRP A 148 67.26 66.93 10.58
CA TRP A 148 66.66 68.25 10.75
C TRP A 148 67.02 68.85 12.10
N LYS A 149 67.10 68.01 13.14
CA LYS A 149 67.64 68.39 14.45
C LYS A 149 69.12 68.77 14.37
N GLN A 150 69.92 68.01 13.62
CA GLN A 150 71.35 68.30 13.38
C GLN A 150 71.55 69.59 12.57
N LYS A 151 70.77 69.82 11.52
CA LYS A 151 70.85 71.03 10.70
C LYS A 151 70.43 72.28 11.46
N LYS A 152 69.55 72.15 12.47
CA LYS A 152 69.20 73.27 13.38
C LYS A 152 70.39 73.71 14.23
N ASP A 153 71.38 72.83 14.45
CA ASP A 153 72.61 73.13 15.19
C ASP A 153 73.73 73.69 14.27
N ASP A 154 73.65 73.50 12.96
CA ASP A 154 74.69 73.87 11.97
C ASP A 154 74.39 75.12 11.10
N VAL A 155 73.38 75.94 11.41
CA VAL A 155 73.11 77.18 10.63
C VAL A 155 73.96 78.37 11.10
N ARG A 156 75.26 78.38 10.74
CA ARG A 156 76.04 79.62 10.51
C ARG A 156 76.93 79.42 9.28
N GLU A 157 76.85 80.38 8.35
CA GLU A 157 77.65 80.56 7.12
C GLU A 157 77.17 79.76 5.88
N SER A 158 77.10 80.27 4.64
CA SER A 158 77.36 81.60 4.07
C SER A 158 76.86 81.69 2.62
N SER A 159 76.42 82.90 2.27
CA SER A 159 76.27 83.57 0.96
C SER A 159 76.82 82.94 -0.35
N SER A 160 75.92 82.67 -1.31
CA SER A 160 76.18 82.67 -2.76
C SER A 160 74.95 83.21 -3.53
N HIS A 161 74.43 84.37 -3.13
CA HIS A 161 73.01 84.67 -3.28
C HIS A 161 72.61 85.51 -4.50
N ASN A 162 73.19 85.36 -5.71
CA ASN A 162 72.72 86.18 -6.85
C ASN A 162 72.54 85.46 -8.20
N ASN A 163 73.27 84.40 -8.53
CA ASN A 163 72.93 83.53 -9.68
C ASN A 163 71.92 82.43 -9.28
N ASP A 164 72.03 81.93 -8.05
CA ASP A 164 71.09 81.00 -7.43
C ASP A 164 69.68 81.58 -7.34
N ILE A 165 69.52 82.90 -7.25
CA ILE A 165 68.19 83.55 -7.19
C ILE A 165 67.43 83.33 -8.51
N GLY A 166 68.08 83.43 -9.67
CA GLY A 166 67.41 83.27 -10.97
C GLY A 166 66.97 81.82 -11.23
N GLU A 167 67.83 80.86 -10.90
CA GLU A 167 67.50 79.44 -10.95
C GLU A 167 66.41 79.09 -9.91
N MET A 168 66.50 79.64 -8.71
CA MET A 168 65.47 79.50 -7.67
C MET A 168 64.12 80.08 -8.12
N VAL A 169 64.10 81.23 -8.80
CA VAL A 169 62.87 81.81 -9.35
C VAL A 169 62.28 80.92 -10.44
N ASN A 170 63.09 80.34 -11.32
CA ASN A 170 62.62 79.40 -12.33
C ASN A 170 62.11 78.09 -11.72
N ILE A 171 62.78 77.57 -10.69
CA ILE A 171 62.34 76.39 -9.92
C ILE A 171 61.04 76.69 -9.20
N ILE A 172 60.91 77.85 -8.55
CA ILE A 172 59.67 78.30 -7.90
C ILE A 172 58.55 78.41 -8.93
N ARG A 173 58.81 78.93 -10.13
CA ARG A 173 57.80 79.02 -11.20
C ARG A 173 57.35 77.63 -11.64
N LEU A 174 58.28 76.70 -11.85
CA LEU A 174 57.98 75.31 -12.24
C LEU A 174 57.23 74.56 -11.13
N GLN A 175 57.60 74.79 -9.87
CA GLN A 175 56.90 74.25 -8.71
C GLN A 175 55.49 74.83 -8.61
N ASN A 176 55.30 76.13 -8.83
CA ASN A 176 53.99 76.75 -8.84
C ASN A 176 53.10 76.22 -9.97
N THR A 177 53.63 76.02 -11.18
CA THR A 177 52.87 75.37 -12.26
C THR A 177 52.48 73.94 -11.89
N LYS A 178 53.40 73.19 -11.25
CA LYS A 178 53.09 71.84 -10.81
C LYS A 178 52.06 71.80 -9.69
N ILE A 179 52.10 72.77 -8.76
CA ILE A 179 51.08 72.94 -7.72
C ILE A 179 49.72 73.20 -8.37
N THR A 180 49.62 74.09 -9.35
CA THR A 180 48.35 74.38 -10.03
C THR A 180 47.81 73.17 -10.81
N GLU A 181 48.68 72.37 -11.43
CA GLU A 181 48.28 71.11 -12.08
C GLU A 181 47.75 70.09 -11.07
N LEU A 182 48.49 69.88 -9.97
CA LEU A 182 48.08 68.95 -8.91
C LEU A 182 46.78 69.40 -8.23
N GLU A 183 46.56 70.70 -8.10
CA GLU A 183 45.33 71.26 -7.55
C GLU A 183 44.15 71.08 -8.52
N GLY A 184 44.39 71.17 -9.83
CA GLY A 184 43.42 70.81 -10.86
C GLY A 184 43.07 69.32 -10.85
N GLU A 185 44.06 68.43 -10.78
CA GLU A 185 43.87 66.98 -10.66
C GLU A 185 43.09 66.63 -9.39
N LYS A 186 43.45 67.24 -8.24
CA LYS A 186 42.72 67.07 -6.99
C LYS A 186 41.25 67.46 -7.13
N ASN A 187 40.95 68.62 -7.71
CA ASN A 187 39.57 69.08 -7.89
C ASN A 187 38.77 68.15 -8.83
N SER A 188 39.41 67.62 -9.87
CA SER A 188 38.79 66.64 -10.78
C SER A 188 38.45 65.34 -10.05
N LEU A 189 39.40 64.79 -9.28
CA LEU A 189 39.19 63.59 -8.48
C LEU A 189 38.11 63.79 -7.39
N GLU A 190 38.06 64.97 -6.79
CA GLU A 190 37.05 65.32 -5.79
C GLU A 190 35.64 65.39 -6.41
N ALA A 191 35.52 65.90 -7.65
CA ALA A 191 34.27 65.88 -8.41
C ALA A 191 33.83 64.45 -8.78
N GLU A 192 34.76 63.61 -9.26
CA GLU A 192 34.49 62.20 -9.58
C GLU A 192 34.06 61.41 -8.34
N LEU A 193 34.73 61.62 -7.19
CA LEU A 193 34.34 61.03 -5.92
C LEU A 193 32.94 61.48 -5.49
N GLY A 194 32.59 62.75 -5.73
CA GLY A 194 31.25 63.29 -5.50
C GLY A 194 30.19 62.55 -6.32
N LEU A 195 30.40 62.40 -7.63
CA LEU A 195 29.49 61.68 -8.53
C LEU A 195 29.37 60.19 -8.15
N PHE A 196 30.48 59.54 -7.80
CA PHE A 196 30.48 58.15 -7.34
C PHE A 196 29.72 57.97 -6.02
N ASN A 197 29.86 58.93 -5.09
CA ASN A 197 29.12 58.90 -3.83
C ASN A 197 27.62 59.11 -4.06
N GLU A 198 27.23 59.96 -5.00
CA GLU A 198 25.82 60.13 -5.37
C GLU A 198 25.23 58.88 -6.01
N SER A 199 25.95 58.24 -6.94
CA SER A 199 25.50 56.98 -7.55
C SER A 199 25.41 55.87 -6.52
N TYR A 200 26.39 55.76 -5.61
CA TYR A 200 26.34 54.82 -4.48
C TYR A 200 25.12 55.06 -3.58
N LYS A 201 24.81 56.32 -3.24
CA LYS A 201 23.61 56.66 -2.44
C LYS A 201 22.32 56.28 -3.16
N LYS A 202 22.21 56.54 -4.46
CA LYS A 202 21.03 56.15 -5.27
C LYS A 202 20.86 54.63 -5.28
N LEU A 203 21.92 53.88 -5.60
CA LEU A 203 21.89 52.42 -5.63
C LEU A 203 21.54 51.83 -4.26
N LYS A 204 22.10 52.39 -3.18
CA LYS A 204 21.77 51.98 -1.82
C LYS A 204 20.29 52.20 -1.50
N ASN A 205 19.73 53.34 -1.90
CA ASN A 205 18.32 53.64 -1.68
C ASN A 205 17.41 52.70 -2.48
N GLU A 206 17.74 52.42 -3.74
CA GLU A 206 17.02 51.45 -4.57
C GLU A 206 17.05 50.05 -3.94
N PHE A 207 18.23 49.57 -3.53
CA PHE A 207 18.35 48.29 -2.83
C PHE A 207 17.53 48.23 -1.54
N THR A 208 17.51 49.32 -0.75
CA THR A 208 16.67 49.36 0.46
C THR A 208 15.18 49.36 0.14
N LYS A 209 14.76 50.01 -0.95
CA LYS A 209 13.37 50.05 -1.39
C LYS A 209 12.92 48.68 -1.92
N GLU A 210 13.73 48.04 -2.76
CA GLU A 210 13.47 46.70 -3.28
C GLU A 210 13.38 45.67 -2.14
N LYS A 211 14.27 45.78 -1.14
CA LYS A 211 14.19 44.94 0.07
C LYS A 211 12.86 45.15 0.82
N GLN A 212 12.41 46.39 1.00
CA GLN A 212 11.14 46.70 1.67
C GLN A 212 9.94 46.17 0.88
N GLU A 213 9.94 46.33 -0.45
CA GLU A 213 8.90 45.79 -1.32
C GLU A 213 8.86 44.26 -1.29
N GLY A 214 10.02 43.60 -1.28
CA GLY A 214 10.13 42.15 -1.10
C GLY A 214 9.50 41.70 0.22
N VAL A 215 9.86 42.34 1.34
CA VAL A 215 9.27 42.04 2.66
C VAL A 215 7.75 42.24 2.66
N LYS A 216 7.25 43.30 2.01
CA LYS A 216 5.81 43.55 1.91
C LYS A 216 5.09 42.43 1.13
N LYS A 217 5.63 42.01 -0.02
CA LYS A 217 5.08 40.90 -0.81
C LYS A 217 5.08 39.59 -0.03
N PHE A 218 6.15 39.31 0.74
CA PHE A 218 6.19 38.14 1.62
C PHE A 218 5.11 38.16 2.70
N LEU A 219 4.90 39.31 3.36
CA LEU A 219 3.83 39.47 4.35
C LEU A 219 2.43 39.27 3.72
N GLU A 220 2.19 39.84 2.53
CA GLU A 220 0.90 39.66 1.83
C GLU A 220 0.65 38.18 1.48
N ILE A 221 1.69 37.44 1.07
CA ILE A 221 1.60 36.01 0.80
C ILE A 221 1.33 35.22 2.09
N GLU A 222 2.00 35.56 3.19
CA GLU A 222 1.81 34.92 4.49
C GLU A 222 0.37 35.12 5.01
N GLU A 223 -0.17 36.33 4.91
CA GLU A 223 -1.57 36.63 5.26
C GLU A 223 -2.57 35.87 4.37
N ASP A 224 -2.30 35.72 3.07
CA ASP A 224 -3.16 34.93 2.16
C ASP A 224 -3.13 33.44 2.51
N PHE A 225 -1.96 32.89 2.84
CA PHE A 225 -1.84 31.51 3.31
C PHE A 225 -2.60 31.29 4.62
N GLU A 226 -2.45 32.19 5.59
CA GLU A 226 -3.17 32.08 6.87
C GLU A 226 -4.69 32.16 6.68
N ARG A 227 -5.15 33.04 5.78
CA ARG A 227 -6.58 33.14 5.41
C ARG A 227 -7.09 31.84 4.79
N LYS A 228 -6.39 31.29 3.79
CA LYS A 228 -6.76 30.01 3.15
C LYS A 228 -6.78 28.85 4.14
N LEU A 229 -5.84 28.84 5.08
CA LEU A 229 -5.76 27.80 6.11
C LEU A 229 -6.95 27.89 7.08
N LYS A 230 -7.33 29.11 7.47
CA LYS A 230 -8.52 29.37 8.29
C LYS A 230 -9.82 29.00 7.57
N ASP A 231 -9.92 29.30 6.27
CA ASP A 231 -11.09 28.94 5.47
C ASP A 231 -11.22 27.42 5.28
N LYS A 232 -10.11 26.72 4.99
CA LYS A 232 -10.09 25.24 4.94
C LYS A 232 -10.47 24.63 6.30
N GLN A 233 -9.96 25.18 7.41
CA GLN A 233 -10.32 24.73 8.75
C GLN A 233 -11.81 24.90 9.02
N LYS A 234 -12.37 26.07 8.71
CA LYS A 234 -13.81 26.33 8.86
C LYS A 234 -14.66 25.39 8.01
N TYR A 235 -14.25 25.13 6.77
CA TYR A 235 -14.92 24.17 5.89
C TYR A 235 -14.96 22.76 6.50
N PHE A 236 -13.84 22.26 7.03
CA PHE A 236 -13.80 20.95 7.70
C PHE A 236 -14.68 20.91 8.94
N ASP A 237 -14.71 21.98 9.73
CA ASP A 237 -15.56 22.07 10.91
C ASP A 237 -17.05 22.07 10.52
N ASP A 238 -17.43 22.79 9.47
CA ASP A 238 -18.80 22.82 8.94
C ASP A 238 -19.22 21.43 8.38
N GLU A 239 -18.34 20.77 7.63
CA GLU A 239 -18.60 19.42 7.09
C GLU A 239 -18.73 18.37 8.21
N ARG A 240 -17.84 18.41 9.20
CA ARG A 240 -17.90 17.56 10.39
C ARG A 240 -19.20 17.78 11.17
N ASN A 241 -19.64 19.03 11.32
CA ASN A 241 -20.90 19.34 11.98
C ASN A 241 -22.10 18.78 11.20
N SER A 242 -22.08 18.86 9.87
CA SER A 242 -23.11 18.28 9.01
C SER A 242 -23.18 16.75 9.16
N TYR A 243 -22.04 16.05 9.10
CA TYR A 243 -22.01 14.60 9.33
C TYR A 243 -22.49 14.21 10.74
N GLN A 244 -22.11 15.00 11.75
CA GLN A 244 -22.55 14.77 13.12
C GLN A 244 -24.08 14.93 13.26
N GLN A 245 -24.69 15.92 12.58
CA GLN A 245 -26.14 16.07 12.54
C GLN A 245 -26.83 14.89 11.86
N SER A 246 -26.33 14.46 10.70
CA SER A 246 -26.87 13.29 9.99
C SER A 246 -26.80 12.00 10.83
N LEU A 247 -25.69 11.77 11.54
CA LEU A 247 -25.56 10.64 12.46
C LEU A 247 -26.56 10.71 13.62
N LEU A 248 -26.82 11.90 14.16
CA LEU A 248 -27.83 12.08 15.20
C LEU A 248 -29.24 11.77 14.68
N GLU A 249 -29.58 12.20 13.46
CA GLU A 249 -30.86 11.89 12.82
C GLU A 249 -31.04 10.38 12.60
N VAL A 250 -30.03 9.71 12.05
CA VAL A 250 -30.05 8.24 11.85
C VAL A 250 -30.18 7.51 13.19
N ASN A 251 -29.47 7.95 14.22
CA ASN A 251 -29.57 7.37 15.55
C ASN A 251 -30.98 7.54 16.15
N ASN A 252 -31.58 8.71 16.01
CA ASN A 252 -32.94 8.96 16.46
C ASN A 252 -33.96 8.07 15.72
N ASN A 253 -33.81 7.89 14.41
CA ASN A 253 -34.64 7.00 13.61
C ASN A 253 -34.49 5.53 14.03
N ASN A 254 -33.26 5.08 14.26
CA ASN A 254 -32.99 3.73 14.77
C ASN A 254 -33.61 3.51 16.16
N GLN A 255 -33.56 4.49 17.05
CA GLN A 255 -34.24 4.41 18.34
C GLN A 255 -35.76 4.34 18.20
N LEU A 256 -36.35 5.04 17.23
CA LEU A 256 -37.78 4.97 16.95
C LEU A 256 -38.18 3.59 16.41
N LEU A 257 -37.41 3.06 15.46
CA LEU A 257 -37.58 1.70 14.93
C LEU A 257 -37.45 0.65 16.03
N GLN A 258 -36.47 0.78 16.92
CA GLN A 258 -36.30 -0.13 18.05
C GLN A 258 -37.53 -0.11 18.96
N LYS A 259 -38.08 1.07 19.28
CA LYS A 259 -39.32 1.18 20.06
C LYS A 259 -40.52 0.53 19.35
N GLN A 260 -40.59 0.60 18.02
CA GLN A 260 -41.63 -0.09 17.25
C GLN A 260 -41.47 -1.61 17.32
N ILE A 261 -40.24 -2.12 17.14
CA ILE A 261 -39.92 -3.55 17.28
C ILE A 261 -40.32 -4.05 18.67
N ASP A 262 -39.96 -3.34 19.73
CA ASP A 262 -40.31 -3.71 21.12
C ASP A 262 -41.83 -3.76 21.33
N ASN A 263 -42.59 -2.88 20.67
CA ASN A 263 -44.06 -2.89 20.72
C ASN A 263 -44.64 -4.11 20.00
N TYR A 264 -44.17 -4.41 18.79
CA TYR A 264 -44.60 -5.59 18.05
C TYR A 264 -44.25 -6.89 18.80
N GLN A 265 -43.07 -6.98 19.43
CA GLN A 265 -42.70 -8.11 20.27
C GLN A 265 -43.66 -8.29 21.46
N LYS A 266 -44.05 -7.20 22.14
CA LYS A 266 -45.07 -7.26 23.21
C LYS A 266 -46.41 -7.74 22.70
N GLN A 267 -46.83 -7.31 21.50
CA GLN A 267 -48.07 -7.76 20.88
C GLN A 267 -48.03 -9.26 20.54
N ILE A 268 -46.91 -9.74 19.98
CA ILE A 268 -46.69 -11.17 19.70
C ILE A 268 -46.76 -11.97 21.02
N ALA A 269 -46.05 -11.55 22.06
CA ALA A 269 -46.09 -12.24 23.36
C ALA A 269 -47.49 -12.29 23.98
N ALA A 270 -48.30 -11.24 23.80
CA ALA A 270 -49.69 -11.23 24.25
C ALA A 270 -50.54 -12.24 23.46
N LEU A 271 -50.37 -12.32 22.14
CA LEU A 271 -51.06 -13.28 21.27
C LEU A 271 -50.63 -14.72 21.54
N GLU A 272 -49.34 -14.98 21.77
CA GLU A 272 -48.82 -16.30 22.15
C GLU A 272 -49.38 -16.78 23.49
N ASN A 273 -49.51 -15.87 24.46
CA ASN A 273 -50.17 -16.16 25.74
C ASN A 273 -51.65 -16.49 25.53
N GLN A 274 -52.37 -15.70 24.72
CA GLN A 274 -53.77 -16.00 24.38
C GLN A 274 -53.90 -17.36 23.69
N LEU A 275 -53.04 -17.66 22.72
CA LEU A 275 -53.01 -18.95 22.03
C LEU A 275 -52.74 -20.09 23.01
N SER A 276 -51.75 -19.94 23.90
CA SER A 276 -51.43 -20.93 24.93
C SER A 276 -52.61 -21.19 25.87
N THR A 277 -53.33 -20.14 26.30
CA THR A 277 -54.55 -20.30 27.12
C THR A 277 -55.67 -20.99 26.35
N ALA A 278 -55.86 -20.67 25.07
CA ALA A 278 -56.84 -21.32 24.22
C ALA A 278 -56.51 -22.81 24.00
N THR A 279 -55.24 -23.15 23.78
CA THR A 279 -54.78 -24.55 23.66
C THR A 279 -54.98 -25.32 24.97
N LEU A 280 -54.71 -24.71 26.12
CA LEU A 280 -54.98 -25.31 27.44
C LEU A 280 -56.47 -25.60 27.63
N LEU A 281 -57.35 -24.65 27.28
CA LEU A 281 -58.79 -24.85 27.31
C LEU A 281 -59.23 -25.96 26.36
N GLN A 282 -58.72 -25.99 25.12
CA GLN A 282 -58.99 -27.07 24.16
C GLN A 282 -58.56 -28.44 24.70
N SER A 283 -57.39 -28.52 25.34
CA SER A 283 -56.90 -29.76 25.95
C SER A 283 -57.78 -30.22 27.11
N SER A 284 -58.36 -29.29 27.88
CA SER A 284 -59.30 -29.60 28.96
C SER A 284 -60.65 -30.09 28.45
N VAL A 285 -61.15 -29.50 27.36
CA VAL A 285 -62.37 -29.95 26.67
C VAL A 285 -62.16 -31.33 26.05
N ASN A 286 -61.02 -31.57 25.41
CA ASN A 286 -60.66 -32.87 24.85
C ASN A 286 -60.49 -33.97 25.92
N ARG A 287 -60.07 -33.61 27.14
CA ARG A 287 -60.03 -34.53 28.28
C ARG A 287 -61.44 -34.86 28.79
N GLN A 288 -62.35 -33.90 28.81
CA GLN A 288 -63.74 -34.13 29.19
C GLN A 288 -64.50 -35.00 28.16
N SER A 289 -64.21 -34.87 26.86
CA SER A 289 -64.76 -35.78 25.85
C SER A 289 -64.17 -37.20 25.94
N PHE A 290 -62.88 -37.34 26.29
CA PHE A 290 -62.29 -38.66 26.59
C PHE A 290 -62.93 -39.36 27.80
N ASP A 291 -63.28 -38.61 28.85
CA ASP A 291 -63.95 -39.16 30.05
C ASP A 291 -65.41 -39.60 29.79
N VAL A 292 -66.05 -39.03 28.76
CA VAL A 292 -67.39 -39.45 28.30
C VAL A 292 -67.30 -40.73 27.46
N ASP A 293 -66.27 -40.88 26.63
CA ASP A 293 -66.07 -42.08 25.79
C ASP A 293 -65.54 -43.30 26.57
N VAL A 294 -64.79 -43.10 27.66
CA VAL A 294 -64.31 -44.21 28.53
C VAL A 294 -65.45 -44.84 29.34
N LYS A 295 -66.55 -44.11 29.62
CA LYS A 295 -67.72 -44.65 30.32
C LYS A 295 -68.66 -45.49 29.45
N LEU A 296 -68.51 -45.47 28.11
CA LEU A 296 -69.33 -46.26 27.18
C LEU A 296 -68.69 -47.58 26.73
N ARG A 297 -67.45 -47.87 27.15
CA ARG A 297 -66.65 -48.99 26.61
C ARG A 297 -66.16 -49.98 27.67
N SER A 298 -67.03 -50.39 28.59
CA SER A 298 -66.73 -51.43 29.59
C SER A 298 -67.62 -52.66 29.44
N HIS A 299 -67.47 -53.41 28.34
CA HIS A 299 -67.85 -54.83 28.27
C HIS A 299 -66.94 -55.61 27.29
N SER A 300 -65.93 -56.31 27.87
CA SER A 300 -65.33 -57.61 27.45
C SER A 300 -64.55 -57.74 26.11
N PRO A 301 -63.68 -58.77 25.90
CA PRO A 301 -62.42 -59.06 26.60
C PRO A 301 -61.19 -59.22 25.65
N GLU A 302 -60.00 -59.36 26.26
CA GLU A 302 -58.67 -59.79 25.78
C GLU A 302 -58.36 -59.95 24.27
N VAL A 303 -57.34 -59.22 23.80
CA VAL A 303 -56.27 -59.76 22.92
C VAL A 303 -54.93 -59.10 23.26
N LYS A 304 -53.92 -59.92 23.58
CA LYS A 304 -52.51 -59.53 23.66
C LYS A 304 -51.94 -59.38 22.25
N SER A 305 -51.34 -58.23 21.90
CA SER A 305 -50.34 -58.20 20.83
C SER A 305 -49.39 -56.99 20.88
N ILE A 306 -48.13 -57.33 21.18
CA ILE A 306 -46.89 -56.91 20.52
C ILE A 306 -46.41 -55.46 20.70
N LEU A 307 -45.32 -55.37 21.46
CA LEU A 307 -44.34 -54.29 21.54
C LEU A 307 -43.81 -53.89 20.16
N LEU A 308 -43.89 -52.59 19.83
CA LEU A 308 -43.03 -51.92 18.87
C LEU A 308 -42.39 -50.69 19.56
N PRO A 309 -41.14 -50.31 19.22
CA PRO A 309 -40.30 -49.48 20.07
C PRO A 309 -40.67 -47.99 19.97
N LYS A 310 -40.46 -47.28 21.09
CA LYS A 310 -40.53 -45.83 21.21
C LYS A 310 -39.60 -45.17 20.19
N PHE A 311 -40.15 -44.32 19.32
CA PHE A 311 -39.38 -43.29 18.63
C PHE A 311 -39.43 -42.01 19.47
N GLU A 312 -38.35 -41.72 20.17
CA GLU A 312 -38.06 -40.38 20.70
C GLU A 312 -37.42 -39.55 19.57
N PRO A 313 -37.88 -38.32 19.28
CA PRO A 313 -37.03 -37.36 18.60
C PRO A 313 -36.00 -36.86 19.62
N ALA A 314 -34.74 -37.20 19.35
CA ALA A 314 -33.58 -36.86 20.13
C ALA A 314 -33.48 -35.35 20.39
N PHE A 315 -33.42 -34.99 21.68
CA PHE A 315 -32.74 -33.79 22.13
C PHE A 315 -31.26 -33.93 21.78
N ASN A 316 -30.77 -33.12 20.84
CA ASN A 316 -29.35 -33.01 20.57
C ASN A 316 -28.74 -32.08 21.64
N ILE A 317 -28.04 -32.69 22.59
CA ILE A 317 -27.18 -32.00 23.55
C ILE A 317 -25.73 -32.19 23.08
N ARG A 318 -24.99 -31.06 23.06
CA ARG A 318 -23.55 -30.85 22.79
C ARG A 318 -23.19 -30.84 21.30
N SER A 319 -22.41 -29.89 20.81
CA SER A 319 -21.19 -29.36 21.42
C SER A 319 -20.81 -27.99 20.87
N ASN A 320 -20.52 -27.04 21.78
CA ASN A 320 -19.40 -26.13 21.63
C ASN A 320 -18.16 -26.97 21.32
N ILE A 321 -17.51 -26.72 20.18
CA ILE A 321 -16.06 -26.69 19.95
C ILE A 321 -15.86 -26.42 18.44
N GLU A 322 -15.20 -25.30 18.15
CA GLU A 322 -14.37 -25.02 16.98
C GLU A 322 -15.03 -24.87 15.59
N THR A 323 -15.22 -23.62 15.19
CA THR A 323 -14.98 -23.18 13.80
C THR A 323 -14.46 -21.74 13.82
N GLU A 324 -13.26 -21.56 14.37
CA GLU A 324 -12.36 -20.53 13.88
C GLU A 324 -11.74 -21.03 12.57
N MET A 325 -11.51 -20.08 11.66
CA MET A 325 -10.89 -20.20 10.34
C MET A 325 -11.84 -20.48 9.15
N PHE A 326 -11.71 -19.56 8.18
CA PHE A 326 -12.27 -19.53 6.84
C PHE A 326 -13.68 -18.94 6.70
N LEU A 327 -13.76 -17.61 6.53
CA LEU A 327 -13.96 -17.02 5.21
C LEU A 327 -13.82 -15.48 5.28
N ASN A 328 -12.63 -15.00 4.91
CA ASN A 328 -12.50 -13.77 4.16
C ASN A 328 -13.16 -14.00 2.78
N SER A 329 -14.21 -13.26 2.47
CA SER A 329 -14.72 -13.00 1.12
C SER A 329 -15.59 -11.75 1.23
N VAL A 330 -15.14 -10.61 0.73
CA VAL A 330 -15.44 -10.13 -0.63
C VAL A 330 -16.94 -9.93 -0.81
N GLU A 331 -17.40 -8.72 -0.47
CA GLU A 331 -18.61 -8.08 -0.99
C GLU A 331 -18.10 -6.76 -1.57
N ASP A 332 -17.83 -6.66 -2.87
CA ASP A 332 -18.79 -6.56 -3.98
C ASP A 332 -19.80 -5.42 -3.76
N PHE A 333 -19.33 -4.18 -3.95
CA PHE A 333 -20.20 -3.02 -4.18
C PHE A 333 -20.54 -2.96 -5.67
N SER A 334 -21.61 -3.65 -6.04
CA SER A 334 -22.42 -3.31 -7.21
C SER A 334 -23.17 -2.02 -6.91
N VAL A 335 -22.85 -0.94 -7.61
CA VAL A 335 -23.63 0.30 -7.60
C VAL A 335 -24.63 0.23 -8.74
N ASP A 336 -25.89 -0.02 -8.36
CA ASP A 336 -27.06 0.04 -9.24
C ASP A 336 -27.40 1.50 -9.55
N ASP A 337 -27.39 1.83 -10.84
CA ASP A 337 -27.69 3.14 -11.42
C ASP A 337 -29.12 3.10 -11.96
N THR A 338 -30.10 3.57 -11.18
CA THR A 338 -31.39 4.03 -11.74
C THR A 338 -32.04 5.06 -10.82
N THR A 339 -31.98 6.36 -11.17
CA THR A 339 -33.10 7.34 -11.11
C THR A 339 -32.65 8.79 -11.35
N SER A 340 -32.74 9.27 -12.60
CA SER A 340 -33.16 10.66 -12.91
C SER A 340 -33.71 10.79 -14.34
N PRO A 341 -34.80 11.56 -14.55
CA PRO A 341 -35.43 11.78 -15.85
C PRO A 341 -34.76 12.95 -16.64
N PRO A 342 -35.13 13.15 -17.93
CA PRO A 342 -34.24 13.71 -18.95
C PRO A 342 -34.31 15.23 -19.04
N ILE A 343 -33.15 15.88 -19.17
CA ILE A 343 -33.05 17.26 -19.64
C ILE A 343 -32.19 17.28 -20.90
N ASP A 344 -32.79 17.93 -21.88
CA ASP A 344 -32.46 18.09 -23.29
C ASP A 344 -31.24 19.01 -23.52
N GLY A 345 -30.57 18.85 -24.66
CA GLY A 345 -29.76 19.90 -25.28
C GLY A 345 -28.24 19.87 -25.07
N ASN A 346 -27.54 19.47 -26.14
CA ASN A 346 -26.13 19.71 -26.49
C ASN A 346 -25.39 20.83 -25.73
N ASP A 347 -24.27 20.46 -25.10
CA ASP A 347 -22.93 20.94 -25.47
C ASP A 347 -21.87 20.15 -24.67
N LYS A 348 -21.50 18.99 -25.21
CA LYS A 348 -20.28 18.29 -24.77
C LYS A 348 -19.09 19.02 -25.37
N PHE A 349 -18.51 19.95 -24.61
CA PHE A 349 -17.13 20.39 -24.86
C PHE A 349 -16.21 19.19 -24.66
N ASN A 350 -15.87 18.53 -25.77
CA ASN A 350 -14.88 17.47 -25.76
C ASN A 350 -13.51 18.10 -25.49
N LEU A 351 -12.89 17.70 -24.39
CA LEU A 351 -11.54 18.07 -23.97
C LEU A 351 -10.50 17.88 -25.10
N ARG A 352 -10.75 16.93 -26.00
CA ARG A 352 -9.91 16.67 -27.18
C ARG A 352 -10.03 17.73 -28.29
N THR A 353 -11.14 18.44 -28.39
CA THR A 353 -11.35 19.49 -29.41
C THR A 353 -10.67 20.79 -28.98
N LEU A 354 -10.71 21.14 -27.70
CA LEU A 354 -9.98 22.31 -27.15
C LEU A 354 -8.46 22.14 -27.09
N LEU A 355 -7.98 20.90 -26.96
CA LEU A 355 -6.55 20.58 -27.00
C LEU A 355 -5.98 20.53 -28.42
N ASN A 356 -6.83 20.45 -29.45
CA ASN A 356 -6.40 20.32 -30.85
C ASN A 356 -6.51 21.66 -31.62
N ASP A 357 -7.36 22.58 -31.18
CA ASP A 357 -7.47 23.93 -31.80
C ASP A 357 -6.36 24.90 -31.34
N ASN A 358 -5.57 24.55 -30.32
CA ASN A 358 -4.44 25.34 -29.84
C ASN A 358 -3.07 24.82 -30.29
N SER A 359 -3.02 23.78 -31.14
CA SER A 359 -1.76 23.12 -31.52
C SER A 359 -1.11 23.66 -32.80
N GLU A 360 -1.70 24.63 -33.50
CA GLU A 360 -1.15 25.11 -34.78
C GLU A 360 -0.29 26.38 -34.70
N ASP A 361 -0.15 27.03 -33.53
CA ASP A 361 0.67 28.27 -33.42
C ASP A 361 1.61 28.40 -32.21
N LEU A 362 1.82 27.32 -31.43
CA LEU A 362 2.74 27.36 -30.30
C LEU A 362 4.02 26.57 -30.59
N THR A 363 4.97 27.27 -31.18
CA THR A 363 6.38 26.89 -31.15
C THR A 363 6.84 26.58 -29.72
N GLU A 364 7.50 25.42 -29.57
CA GLU A 364 8.23 24.91 -28.40
C GLU A 364 8.40 25.88 -27.23
N VAL A 365 7.65 25.63 -26.15
CA VAL A 365 7.96 26.20 -24.82
C VAL A 365 8.55 25.09 -23.96
N ASP A 366 9.89 25.01 -24.00
CA ASP A 366 10.72 24.16 -23.17
C ASP A 366 10.66 24.61 -21.68
N PRO A 367 10.30 23.73 -20.72
CA PRO A 367 10.09 24.10 -19.31
C PRO A 367 11.35 24.56 -18.57
N PHE A 368 12.54 24.43 -19.15
CA PHE A 368 13.82 24.78 -18.51
C PHE A 368 14.51 26.02 -19.08
N ASN A 369 13.86 26.74 -20.01
CA ASN A 369 14.42 27.96 -20.58
C ASN A 369 14.16 29.18 -19.67
N LEU A 370 14.94 29.30 -18.60
CA LEU A 370 14.90 30.40 -17.62
C LEU A 370 15.22 31.77 -18.24
N ASP A 371 15.73 31.81 -19.48
CA ASP A 371 16.09 33.04 -20.17
C ASP A 371 14.89 33.76 -20.81
N LYS A 372 13.74 33.10 -20.98
CA LYS A 372 12.53 33.75 -21.51
C LYS A 372 11.85 34.68 -20.49
N TRP A 373 12.15 34.53 -19.20
CA TRP A 373 11.67 35.41 -18.13
C TRP A 373 12.58 36.62 -17.88
N ARG A 374 13.72 36.71 -18.58
CA ARG A 374 14.69 37.81 -18.44
C ARG A 374 14.82 38.71 -19.67
N GLY A 375 13.97 38.51 -20.68
CA GLY A 375 13.99 39.26 -21.92
C GLY A 375 12.68 40.02 -22.14
N VAL A 376 12.80 41.34 -22.19
CA VAL A 376 11.79 42.32 -22.65
C VAL A 376 10.78 42.74 -21.58
N SER A 377 11.19 43.74 -20.79
CA SER A 377 10.27 44.79 -20.34
C SER A 377 9.69 45.53 -21.55
N THR A 378 8.66 44.94 -22.15
CA THR A 378 7.60 45.72 -22.79
C THR A 378 6.41 45.56 -21.87
N GLU A 379 5.82 46.69 -21.49
CA GLU A 379 4.52 46.76 -20.84
C GLU A 379 3.47 46.08 -21.72
N GLU A 380 3.45 44.75 -21.75
CA GLU A 380 2.25 44.02 -22.08
C GLU A 380 1.41 44.04 -20.81
N GLU A 381 0.39 44.90 -20.86
CA GLU A 381 -0.72 44.94 -19.92
C GLU A 381 -1.09 43.49 -19.56
N ILE A 382 -0.84 43.09 -18.32
CA ILE A 382 -1.25 41.78 -17.80
C ILE A 382 -2.77 41.78 -17.89
N THR A 383 -3.30 41.25 -18.99
CA THR A 383 -4.75 41.18 -19.19
C THR A 383 -5.32 40.24 -18.13
N LEU A 384 -6.55 40.52 -17.69
CA LEU A 384 -7.24 39.71 -16.69
C LEU A 384 -7.27 38.21 -17.09
N GLU A 385 -7.30 37.95 -18.39
CA GLU A 385 -7.24 36.61 -19.00
C GLU A 385 -5.93 35.87 -18.71
N HIS A 386 -4.76 36.52 -18.85
CA HIS A 386 -3.46 35.90 -18.52
C HIS A 386 -3.35 35.55 -17.02
N TYR A 387 -3.97 36.36 -16.15
CA TYR A 387 -4.01 36.09 -14.72
C TYR A 387 -4.94 34.90 -14.39
N GLU A 388 -6.11 34.83 -15.03
CA GLU A 388 -7.03 33.70 -14.89
C GLU A 388 -6.42 32.39 -15.39
N GLU A 389 -5.70 32.41 -16.53
CA GLU A 389 -4.96 31.26 -17.02
C GLU A 389 -3.86 30.81 -16.06
N ALA A 390 -3.10 31.75 -15.50
CA ALA A 390 -2.05 31.43 -14.52
C ALA A 390 -2.66 30.79 -13.25
N LEU A 391 -3.79 31.31 -12.77
CA LEU A 391 -4.51 30.73 -11.64
C LEU A 391 -5.06 29.34 -11.93
N LEU A 392 -5.58 29.10 -13.13
CA LEU A 392 -6.05 27.78 -13.56
C LEU A 392 -4.90 26.77 -13.63
N LYS A 393 -3.74 27.18 -14.17
CA LYS A 393 -2.52 26.36 -14.20
C LYS A 393 -2.03 26.04 -12.79
N ILE A 394 -2.03 27.02 -11.88
CA ILE A 394 -1.66 26.81 -10.46
C ILE A 394 -2.63 25.83 -9.77
N LYS A 395 -3.94 25.97 -9.96
CA LYS A 395 -4.93 25.04 -9.40
C LYS A 395 -4.75 23.62 -9.94
N HIS A 396 -4.44 23.49 -11.23
CA HIS A 396 -4.15 22.20 -11.83
C HIS A 396 -2.88 21.58 -11.22
N PHE A 397 -1.81 22.35 -11.06
CA PHE A 397 -0.59 21.89 -10.38
C PHE A 397 -0.84 21.53 -8.91
N GLU A 398 -1.67 22.28 -8.18
CA GLU A 398 -2.05 21.93 -6.79
C GLU A 398 -2.78 20.58 -6.76
N SER A 399 -3.72 20.34 -7.68
CA SER A 399 -4.42 19.06 -7.79
C SER A 399 -3.45 17.92 -8.11
N LEU A 400 -2.53 18.13 -9.06
CA LEU A 400 -1.58 17.12 -9.50
C LEU A 400 -0.56 16.79 -8.39
N LEU A 401 -0.15 17.80 -7.63
CA LEU A 401 0.72 17.64 -6.46
C LEU A 401 -0.01 16.85 -5.37
N LYS A 402 -1.27 17.19 -5.08
CA LYS A 402 -2.11 16.46 -4.10
C LYS A 402 -2.29 14.99 -4.51
N ASP A 403 -2.56 14.73 -5.78
CA ASP A 403 -2.66 13.37 -6.29
C ASP A 403 -1.32 12.63 -6.14
N SER A 404 -0.19 13.29 -6.44
CA SER A 404 1.15 12.75 -6.21
C SER A 404 1.43 12.45 -4.74
N GLU A 405 1.00 13.31 -3.81
CA GLU A 405 1.16 13.09 -2.36
C GLU A 405 0.35 11.87 -1.91
N ILE A 406 -0.87 11.70 -2.40
CA ILE A 406 -1.72 10.54 -2.10
C ILE A 406 -1.06 9.26 -2.63
N TRP A 407 -0.60 9.26 -3.90
CA TRP A 407 0.10 8.12 -4.48
C TRP A 407 1.37 7.77 -3.73
N ASN A 408 2.15 8.77 -3.30
CA ASN A 408 3.35 8.53 -2.51
C ASN A 408 3.01 7.92 -1.15
N SER A 409 1.97 8.43 -0.46
CA SER A 409 1.52 7.86 0.82
C SER A 409 1.04 6.41 0.67
N GLN A 410 0.33 6.08 -0.41
CA GLN A 410 -0.10 4.71 -0.70
C GLN A 410 1.11 3.81 -0.99
N LEU A 411 2.10 4.29 -1.74
CA LEU A 411 3.31 3.54 -2.03
C LEU A 411 4.12 3.26 -0.76
N GLU A 412 4.24 4.24 0.14
CA GLU A 412 4.87 4.05 1.44
C GLU A 412 4.16 2.98 2.29
N GLU A 413 2.82 2.98 2.30
CA GLU A 413 2.03 1.96 2.98
C GLU A 413 2.24 0.58 2.37
N GLN A 414 2.23 0.47 1.04
CA GLN A 414 2.52 -0.79 0.34
C GLN A 414 3.94 -1.29 0.65
N VAL A 415 4.94 -0.41 0.67
CA VAL A 415 6.33 -0.76 1.04
C VAL A 415 6.38 -1.26 2.48
N LYS A 416 5.66 -0.62 3.40
CA LYS A 416 5.58 -1.05 4.81
C LYS A 416 4.91 -2.41 4.94
N PHE A 417 3.82 -2.63 4.21
CA PHE A 417 3.13 -3.92 4.16
C PHE A 417 4.02 -5.03 3.60
N LEU A 418 4.67 -4.79 2.45
CA LEU A 418 5.59 -5.74 1.83
C LEU A 418 6.79 -6.07 2.72
N LYS A 419 7.35 -5.09 3.44
CA LYS A 419 8.39 -5.35 4.45
C LYS A 419 7.89 -6.23 5.59
N GLY A 420 6.66 -6.00 6.05
CA GLY A 420 6.01 -6.84 7.05
C GLY A 420 5.79 -8.27 6.56
N GLU A 421 5.33 -8.42 5.32
CA GLU A 421 5.11 -9.71 4.68
C GLU A 421 6.43 -10.46 4.46
N LEU A 422 7.48 -9.78 4.00
CA LEU A 422 8.81 -10.37 3.86
C LEU A 422 9.32 -10.89 5.20
N ARG A 423 9.17 -10.11 6.29
CA ARG A 423 9.57 -10.55 7.64
C ARG A 423 8.75 -11.75 8.13
N ARG A 424 7.46 -11.82 7.78
CA ARG A 424 6.61 -12.98 8.09
C ARG A 424 7.08 -14.21 7.33
N LEU A 425 7.34 -14.06 6.04
CA LEU A 425 7.83 -15.14 5.18
C LEU A 425 9.21 -15.64 5.62
N THR A 426 10.14 -14.75 5.99
CA THR A 426 11.46 -15.14 6.49
C THR A 426 11.36 -15.95 7.79
N ASN A 427 10.54 -15.49 8.73
CA ASN A 427 10.31 -16.23 9.98
C ASN A 427 9.64 -17.58 9.74
N ASN A 428 8.75 -17.66 8.74
CA ASN A 428 8.12 -18.92 8.37
C ASN A 428 9.11 -19.87 7.70
N GLU A 429 9.99 -19.37 6.83
CA GLU A 429 11.07 -20.16 6.24
C GLU A 429 12.02 -20.68 7.32
N GLU A 430 12.42 -19.86 8.30
CA GLU A 430 13.19 -20.30 9.45
C GLU A 430 12.48 -21.43 10.21
N ARG A 431 11.17 -21.32 10.45
CA ARG A 431 10.38 -22.41 11.06
C ARG A 431 10.35 -23.67 10.20
N MET A 432 10.23 -23.54 8.88
CA MET A 432 10.27 -24.67 7.96
C MET A 432 11.65 -25.35 7.94
N GLN A 433 12.74 -24.57 8.04
CA GLN A 433 14.09 -25.11 8.20
C GLN A 433 14.23 -25.85 9.54
N HIS A 434 13.71 -25.28 10.64
CA HIS A 434 13.66 -25.98 11.93
C HIS A 434 12.82 -27.27 11.86
N LEU A 435 11.70 -27.26 11.12
CA LEU A 435 10.85 -28.44 10.93
C LEU A 435 11.56 -29.53 10.12
N LYS A 436 12.27 -29.16 9.04
CA LYS A 436 13.13 -30.08 8.28
C LYS A 436 14.26 -30.66 9.15
N ASN A 437 14.85 -29.84 10.01
CA ASN A 437 15.84 -30.31 10.98
C ASN A 437 15.23 -31.29 11.98
N ILE A 438 13.98 -31.07 12.45
CA ILE A 438 13.25 -32.01 13.31
C ILE A 438 12.95 -33.33 12.59
N GLU A 439 12.61 -33.28 11.30
CA GLU A 439 12.39 -34.47 10.49
C GLU A 439 13.69 -35.29 10.34
N TYR A 440 14.82 -34.62 10.08
CA TYR A 440 16.12 -35.27 10.08
C TYR A 440 16.47 -35.89 11.44
N VAL A 441 16.21 -35.17 12.54
CA VAL A 441 16.39 -35.69 13.91
C VAL A 441 15.54 -36.95 14.13
N LYS A 442 14.29 -36.94 13.70
CA LYS A 442 13.38 -38.09 13.78
C LYS A 442 13.95 -39.28 13.02
N ASP A 443 14.46 -39.09 11.80
CA ASP A 443 15.04 -40.17 10.99
C ASP A 443 16.28 -40.77 11.65
N VAL A 444 17.15 -39.92 12.22
CA VAL A 444 18.34 -40.35 12.97
C VAL A 444 17.93 -41.16 14.20
N ILE A 445 16.93 -40.72 14.96
CA ILE A 445 16.40 -41.44 16.13
C ILE A 445 15.79 -42.78 15.72
N ILE A 446 14.96 -42.81 14.67
CA ILE A 446 14.35 -44.05 14.17
C ILE A 446 15.43 -45.03 13.70
N LYS A 447 16.48 -44.53 13.04
CA LYS A 447 17.62 -45.34 12.60
C LYS A 447 18.42 -45.89 13.79
N PHE A 448 18.53 -45.13 14.88
CA PHE A 448 19.17 -45.58 16.12
C PHE A 448 18.39 -46.73 16.80
N PHE A 449 17.05 -46.71 16.77
CA PHE A 449 16.23 -47.77 17.35
C PHE A 449 16.09 -49.03 16.47
N LYS A 450 16.17 -48.90 15.14
CA LYS A 450 16.08 -50.03 14.21
C LYS A 450 17.25 -51.00 14.38
N ASP A 451 17.03 -52.26 13.99
CA ASP A 451 18.07 -53.29 14.01
C ASP A 451 19.24 -52.88 13.11
N GLU A 452 20.46 -53.06 13.62
CA GLU A 452 21.69 -52.68 12.94
C GLU A 452 21.83 -53.47 11.63
N LYS A 453 21.94 -52.75 10.51
CA LYS A 453 22.23 -53.37 9.20
C LYS A 453 23.73 -53.47 8.95
N VAL A 454 24.52 -52.68 9.66
CA VAL A 454 25.99 -52.60 9.60
C VAL A 454 26.55 -52.66 11.03
N GLU A 455 27.63 -53.39 11.24
CA GLU A 455 28.27 -53.51 12.55
C GLU A 455 28.73 -52.13 13.07
N ASN A 456 28.38 -51.80 14.31
CA ASN A 456 28.65 -50.52 14.98
C ASN A 456 27.91 -49.28 14.43
N GLU A 457 26.83 -49.45 13.64
CA GLU A 457 26.04 -48.35 13.12
C GLU A 457 25.45 -47.45 14.24
N ARG A 458 24.99 -48.03 15.36
CA ARG A 458 24.46 -47.23 16.47
C ARG A 458 25.53 -46.38 17.15
N LYS A 459 26.75 -46.89 17.30
CA LYS A 459 27.88 -46.12 17.88
C LYS A 459 28.25 -44.93 16.99
N GLN A 460 28.16 -45.07 15.67
CA GLN A 460 28.42 -43.98 14.73
C GLN A 460 27.33 -42.89 14.75
N LEU A 461 26.09 -43.22 15.16
CA LEU A 461 24.98 -42.27 15.26
C LEU A 461 25.02 -41.44 16.56
N ILE A 462 25.73 -41.86 17.60
CA ILE A 462 25.79 -41.15 18.91
C ILE A 462 26.39 -39.74 18.78
N PRO A 463 27.53 -39.52 18.10
CA PRO A 463 28.06 -38.17 17.90
C PRO A 463 27.09 -37.25 17.13
N ILE A 464 26.33 -37.83 16.20
CA ILE A 464 25.31 -37.10 15.41
C ILE A 464 24.12 -36.74 16.30
N MET A 465 23.65 -37.66 17.16
CA MET A 465 22.59 -37.35 18.13
C MET A 465 23.06 -36.33 19.17
N LYS A 466 24.32 -36.38 19.61
CA LYS A 466 24.91 -35.39 20.52
C LYS A 466 24.83 -33.97 19.95
N THR A 467 25.20 -33.79 18.68
CA THR A 467 25.17 -32.47 18.03
C THR A 467 23.74 -32.01 17.71
N LEU A 468 22.87 -32.92 17.28
CA LEU A 468 21.49 -32.60 16.89
C LEU A 468 20.56 -32.29 18.08
N LEU A 469 20.67 -33.04 19.17
CA LEU A 469 19.83 -32.88 20.37
C LEU A 469 20.51 -32.09 21.49
N LYS A 470 21.77 -31.65 21.28
CA LYS A 470 22.60 -30.97 22.28
C LYS A 470 22.67 -31.74 23.61
N LEU A 471 22.92 -33.05 23.51
CA LEU A 471 23.00 -33.95 24.67
C LEU A 471 24.21 -33.60 25.56
N SER A 472 24.01 -33.71 26.86
CA SER A 472 25.07 -33.64 27.87
C SER A 472 25.99 -34.86 27.80
N ASN A 473 27.20 -34.77 28.38
CA ASN A 473 28.14 -35.90 28.38
C ASN A 473 27.57 -37.12 29.13
N ASP A 474 26.81 -36.89 30.22
CA ASP A 474 26.16 -37.95 30.99
C ASP A 474 25.12 -38.71 30.14
N GLU A 475 24.33 -38.00 29.33
CA GLU A 475 23.35 -38.61 28.42
C GLU A 475 24.03 -39.37 27.26
N VAL A 476 25.19 -38.89 26.80
CA VAL A 476 26.01 -39.57 25.79
C VAL A 476 26.56 -40.89 26.34
N ASP A 477 27.05 -40.91 27.59
CA ASP A 477 27.57 -42.12 28.24
C ASP A 477 26.48 -43.19 28.41
N VAL A 478 25.22 -42.77 28.64
CA VAL A 478 24.06 -43.67 28.66
C VAL A 478 23.80 -44.28 27.27
N LEU A 479 23.86 -43.48 26.21
CA LEU A 479 23.68 -43.96 24.83
C LEU A 479 24.82 -44.89 24.39
N GLU A 480 26.07 -44.60 24.78
CA GLU A 480 27.23 -45.47 24.49
C GLU A 480 27.16 -46.80 25.24
N SER A 481 26.70 -46.76 26.50
CA SER A 481 26.42 -47.95 27.30
C SER A 481 25.30 -48.80 26.68
N PHE A 482 24.24 -48.16 26.18
CA PHE A 482 23.13 -48.83 25.50
C PHE A 482 23.58 -49.46 24.18
N ALA A 483 24.31 -48.72 23.33
CA ALA A 483 24.82 -49.22 22.06
C ALA A 483 25.78 -50.41 22.25
N SER A 484 26.63 -50.37 23.28
CA SER A 484 27.57 -51.45 23.58
C SER A 484 26.87 -52.73 24.10
N LYS A 485 25.82 -52.58 24.92
CA LYS A 485 25.00 -53.71 25.39
C LYS A 485 24.23 -54.38 24.26
N HIS A 486 23.71 -53.60 23.31
CA HIS A 486 22.95 -54.13 22.19
C HIS A 486 23.83 -54.83 21.13
N ALA A 487 25.06 -54.34 20.91
CA ALA A 487 26.03 -54.98 20.02
C ALA A 487 26.46 -56.38 20.50
N LEU A 488 26.55 -56.59 21.82
CA LEU A 488 26.90 -57.89 22.43
C LEU A 488 25.78 -58.94 22.33
N ASN A 489 24.52 -58.51 22.22
CA ASN A 489 23.37 -59.42 22.15
C ASN A 489 23.10 -59.96 20.73
N ASN A 490 23.70 -59.38 19.68
CA ASN A 490 23.52 -59.84 18.29
C ASN A 490 24.30 -61.12 17.95
N THR A 491 25.20 -61.59 18.82
CA THR A 491 25.96 -62.85 18.65
C THR A 491 25.38 -64.04 19.41
N SER A 492 24.26 -63.88 20.11
CA SER A 492 23.60 -64.97 20.84
C SER A 492 22.10 -64.89 20.63
N THR A 493 21.55 -65.85 19.88
CA THR A 493 20.13 -66.15 19.81
C THR A 493 19.59 -66.44 21.21
N THR A 494 19.13 -65.39 21.90
CA THR A 494 18.31 -65.50 23.10
C THR A 494 17.20 -64.47 22.99
N THR A 495 15.99 -64.99 23.00
CA THR A 495 14.74 -64.25 23.10
C THR A 495 14.64 -63.55 24.46
N SER A 496 14.08 -62.33 24.42
CA SER A 496 13.48 -61.57 25.53
C SER A 496 14.41 -60.89 26.53
N ASP A 497 14.26 -59.57 26.71
CA ASP A 497 13.49 -59.03 27.86
C ASP A 497 13.30 -57.50 27.78
N TRP A 498 12.31 -57.04 27.01
CA TRP A 498 11.88 -55.62 27.04
C TRP A 498 11.05 -55.27 28.28
N GLY A 499 10.61 -56.26 29.07
CA GLY A 499 9.76 -56.07 30.25
C GLY A 499 10.49 -55.61 31.51
N SER A 500 11.82 -55.74 31.57
CA SER A 500 12.60 -55.40 32.78
C SER A 500 12.84 -53.90 32.94
N TYR A 501 13.03 -53.16 31.84
CA TYR A 501 13.28 -51.72 31.88
C TYR A 501 12.05 -50.88 32.26
N PHE A 502 10.83 -51.40 32.09
CA PHE A 502 9.60 -50.70 32.50
C PHE A 502 9.25 -50.90 33.99
N LYS A 503 9.86 -51.87 34.68
CA LYS A 503 9.65 -52.06 36.12
C LYS A 503 10.41 -51.04 36.98
N SER A 504 11.45 -50.39 36.46
CA SER A 504 12.11 -49.28 37.17
C SER A 504 11.36 -47.95 37.07
N PHE A 505 10.39 -47.83 36.16
CA PHE A 505 9.50 -46.67 36.05
C PHE A 505 8.15 -46.85 36.75
N THR A 506 7.86 -48.06 37.24
CA THR A 506 6.62 -48.38 37.95
C THR A 506 6.94 -49.09 39.26
N GLY A 507 7.49 -48.32 40.21
CA GLY A 507 7.68 -48.74 41.60
C GLY A 507 7.12 -47.70 42.55
N SER A 508 6.04 -48.09 43.24
CA SER A 508 5.52 -47.66 44.56
C SER A 508 5.57 -46.18 44.95
#